data_AF-A0A5J4VN71-F1
#
_entry.id   AF-A0A5J4VN71-F1
#
_cell.length_a   1.000
_cell.length_b   1.000
_cell.length_c   1.000
_cell.angle_alpha   90.00
_cell.angle_beta   90.00
_cell.angle_gamma   90.00
#
_symmetry.space_group_name_H-M   'P 1'
#
loop_
_entity.id
_entity.type
_entity.pdbx_description
1 polymer ?
#
loop_
_entity_poly.entity_id
_entity_poly.type
_entity_poly.pdbx_seq_one_letter_code
_entity_poly.pdbx_strand_id
1 'polypeptide(L)'
;MAGRSKFYSEKPYIIKNCIDQRKEIFVAKVKGYFPKSEFNNLLAHPPIFRNIEIENKEEVIGEYMYSQAQKYSLPMTKQDTKLTTLLDTNGQFMVFNNYYLWLLIDLSFVITDYKAIAVFEKNAAYEPFVRTMMNLRIQAILAGSSKEKFQKLIINASQGYYTLNTEKFVKMKFLDKTGTFIAQHHPNHIGTRRISANTFAVQIKPKTATCFTSLQSGIFILNNAKQWYLNYIQLYIQMSRPQTISFCSCRY
;
A
#
# COMPACT_ATOMS: atom_id res chain seq x y z
N MET A 1 8.70 -6.30 21.92
CA MET A 1 9.03 -5.29 20.90
C MET A 1 8.65 -5.87 19.55
N ALA A 2 7.73 -5.25 18.82
CA ALA A 2 7.15 -5.87 17.63
C ALA A 2 7.38 -5.00 16.39
N GLY A 3 7.68 -5.61 15.24
CA GLY A 3 7.87 -4.95 13.94
C GLY A 3 9.32 -4.62 13.53
N ARG A 4 10.35 -5.20 14.17
CA ARG A 4 11.73 -5.01 13.67
C ARG A 4 11.89 -5.73 12.33
N SER A 5 12.67 -5.14 11.43
CA SER A 5 13.13 -5.83 10.22
C SER A 5 14.01 -6.99 10.66
N LYS A 6 13.62 -8.21 10.28
CA LYS A 6 14.35 -9.45 10.59
C LYS A 6 15.64 -9.51 9.77
N PHE A 7 15.55 -9.25 8.45
CA PHE A 7 16.71 -9.12 7.57
C PHE A 7 16.33 -8.46 6.23
N TYR A 8 17.36 -8.08 5.46
CA TYR A 8 17.29 -7.56 4.10
C TYR A 8 18.19 -8.41 3.19
N SER A 9 17.78 -8.65 1.94
CA SER A 9 18.59 -9.35 0.95
C SER A 9 18.31 -8.85 -0.46
N GLU A 10 19.38 -8.78 -1.26
CA GLU A 10 19.33 -8.52 -2.71
C GLU A 10 19.65 -9.76 -3.53
N LYS A 11 20.00 -10.88 -2.87
CA LYS A 11 20.39 -12.12 -3.54
C LYS A 11 19.14 -12.86 -4.07
N PRO A 12 18.98 -13.07 -5.39
CA PRO A 12 17.76 -13.63 -5.97
C PRO A 12 17.32 -14.98 -5.38
N TYR A 13 18.26 -15.90 -5.15
CA TYR A 13 17.95 -17.22 -4.59
C TYR A 13 17.38 -17.15 -3.15
N ILE A 14 17.84 -16.20 -2.35
CA ILE A 14 17.31 -15.97 -0.98
C ILE A 14 15.90 -15.40 -1.08
N ILE A 15 15.69 -14.44 -1.99
CA ILE A 15 14.39 -13.80 -2.21
C ILE A 15 13.36 -14.84 -2.64
N LYS A 16 13.69 -15.65 -3.65
CA LYS A 16 12.83 -16.73 -4.15
C LYS A 16 12.47 -17.71 -3.03
N ASN A 17 13.46 -18.24 -2.32
CA ASN A 17 13.21 -19.17 -1.21
C ASN A 17 12.31 -18.58 -0.12
N CYS A 18 12.47 -17.29 0.20
CA CYS A 18 11.61 -16.61 1.17
C CYS A 18 10.16 -16.48 0.70
N ILE A 19 9.95 -16.17 -0.59
CA ILE A 19 8.62 -16.04 -1.19
C ILE A 19 7.92 -17.41 -1.21
N ASP A 20 8.62 -18.45 -1.66
CA ASP A 20 8.08 -19.80 -1.87
C ASP A 20 7.69 -20.49 -0.55
N GLN A 21 8.43 -20.22 0.53
CA GLN A 21 8.14 -20.81 1.84
C GLN A 21 6.82 -20.36 2.44
N ARG A 22 6.28 -19.20 2.03
CA ARG A 22 5.02 -18.62 2.55
C ARG A 22 4.92 -18.49 4.08
N LYS A 23 6.05 -18.38 4.78
CA LYS A 23 6.11 -18.33 6.27
C LYS A 23 6.25 -16.93 6.84
N GLU A 24 6.99 -16.08 6.14
CA GLU A 24 7.44 -14.79 6.67
C GLU A 24 6.61 -13.63 6.12
N ILE A 25 6.58 -12.54 6.88
CA ILE A 25 5.98 -11.28 6.43
C ILE A 25 7.06 -10.46 5.76
N PHE A 26 6.85 -10.05 4.51
CA PHE A 26 7.87 -9.35 3.74
C PHE A 26 7.30 -8.29 2.80
N VAL A 27 8.20 -7.40 2.38
CA VAL A 27 8.01 -6.51 1.23
C VAL A 27 9.10 -6.84 0.22
N ALA A 28 8.71 -7.20 -1.00
CA ALA A 28 9.62 -7.62 -2.06
C ALA A 28 9.53 -6.66 -3.25
N LYS A 29 10.68 -6.37 -3.86
CA LYS A 29 10.79 -5.60 -5.10
C LYS A 29 11.12 -6.58 -6.23
N VAL A 30 10.16 -6.83 -7.11
CA VAL A 30 10.25 -7.86 -8.17
C VAL A 30 9.69 -7.35 -9.49
N LYS A 31 10.04 -8.05 -10.57
CA LYS A 31 9.51 -7.87 -11.92
C LYS A 31 8.85 -9.19 -12.35
N GLY A 32 7.78 -9.10 -13.10
CA GLY A 32 7.05 -10.28 -13.58
C GLY A 32 5.89 -9.95 -14.50
N TYR A 33 5.23 -11.00 -14.98
CA TYR A 33 4.12 -10.93 -15.94
C TYR A 33 3.14 -12.09 -15.74
N PHE A 34 1.90 -11.92 -16.21
CA PHE A 34 0.98 -13.05 -16.40
C PHE A 34 1.20 -13.68 -17.79
N PRO A 35 1.24 -15.02 -17.91
CA PRO A 35 1.28 -15.68 -19.21
C PRO A 35 0.11 -15.26 -20.11
N LYS A 36 0.34 -15.19 -21.42
CA LYS A 36 -0.71 -14.82 -22.40
C LYS A 36 -1.96 -15.70 -22.33
N SER A 37 -1.80 -16.96 -21.93
CA SER A 37 -2.93 -17.89 -21.71
C SER A 37 -3.93 -17.39 -20.67
N GLU A 38 -3.47 -16.60 -19.69
CA GLU A 38 -4.30 -16.07 -18.61
C GLU A 38 -4.91 -14.71 -18.92
N PHE A 39 -4.55 -14.08 -20.04
CA PHE A 39 -5.02 -12.74 -20.36
C PHE A 39 -6.54 -12.70 -20.44
N ASN A 40 -7.19 -13.65 -21.11
CA ASN A 40 -8.66 -13.67 -21.20
C ASN A 40 -9.34 -13.82 -19.83
N ASN A 41 -8.70 -14.51 -18.89
CA ASN A 41 -9.22 -14.66 -17.52
C ASN A 41 -9.09 -13.38 -16.70
N LEU A 42 -8.01 -12.61 -16.94
CA LEU A 42 -7.62 -11.45 -16.14
C LEU A 42 -7.95 -10.11 -16.81
N LEU A 43 -8.32 -10.09 -18.09
CA LEU A 43 -8.56 -8.86 -18.87
C LEU A 43 -9.70 -8.04 -18.27
N ALA A 44 -10.74 -8.71 -17.77
CA ALA A 44 -11.86 -8.06 -17.11
C ALA A 44 -11.42 -7.35 -15.81
N HIS A 45 -10.34 -7.81 -15.19
CA HIS A 45 -9.82 -7.21 -13.97
C HIS A 45 -8.31 -7.41 -13.78
N PRO A 46 -7.47 -6.57 -14.41
CA PRO A 46 -6.02 -6.69 -14.31
C PRO A 46 -5.59 -6.49 -12.85
N PRO A 47 -4.83 -7.42 -12.26
CA PRO A 47 -4.67 -7.45 -10.82
C PRO A 47 -3.53 -6.55 -10.31
N ILE A 48 -2.72 -5.94 -11.18
CA ILE A 48 -1.57 -5.12 -10.79
C ILE A 48 -1.95 -3.63 -10.76
N PHE A 49 -2.19 -3.09 -9.56
CA PHE A 49 -2.44 -1.65 -9.37
C PHE A 49 -1.14 -0.86 -9.38
N ARG A 50 -1.04 0.14 -10.25
CA ARG A 50 0.12 1.04 -10.26
C ARG A 50 -0.22 2.45 -10.72
N ASN A 51 0.57 3.39 -10.23
CA ASN A 51 0.61 4.73 -10.80
C ASN A 51 1.51 4.69 -12.04
N ILE A 52 1.00 5.19 -13.15
CA ILE A 52 1.80 5.47 -14.35
C ILE A 52 1.85 6.97 -14.59
N GLU A 53 3.02 7.43 -15.01
CA GLU A 53 3.18 8.76 -15.54
C GLU A 53 2.84 8.70 -17.02
N ILE A 54 1.87 9.52 -17.42
CA ILE A 54 1.46 9.66 -18.81
C ILE A 54 1.85 11.06 -19.25
N GLU A 55 2.61 11.12 -20.33
CA GLU A 55 2.93 12.36 -21.03
C GLU A 55 1.94 12.56 -22.17
N ASN A 56 1.45 13.79 -22.34
CA ASN A 56 0.56 14.14 -23.44
C ASN A 56 1.34 14.37 -24.75
N LYS A 57 2.20 13.41 -25.13
CA LYS A 57 2.87 13.37 -26.43
C LYS A 57 1.91 12.82 -27.48
N GLU A 58 2.05 13.30 -28.71
CA GLU A 58 1.24 12.83 -29.85
C GLU A 58 1.28 11.31 -30.02
N GLU A 59 2.47 10.71 -29.85
CA GLU A 59 2.68 9.25 -29.91
C GLU A 59 1.87 8.46 -28.85
N VAL A 60 1.51 9.10 -27.74
CA VAL A 60 0.87 8.46 -26.58
C VAL A 60 -0.64 8.63 -26.63
N ILE A 61 -1.13 9.83 -26.97
CA ILE A 61 -2.58 10.13 -26.99
C ILE A 61 -3.21 10.00 -28.38
N GLY A 62 -2.38 9.88 -29.42
CA GLY A 62 -2.78 9.81 -30.82
C GLY A 62 -2.98 11.17 -31.47
N GLU A 63 -2.70 11.24 -32.77
CA GLU A 63 -2.76 12.44 -33.62
C GLU A 63 -4.10 13.20 -33.49
N TYR A 64 -5.22 12.48 -33.48
CA TYR A 64 -6.54 13.10 -33.34
C TYR A 64 -6.72 13.82 -32.00
N MET A 65 -6.41 13.16 -30.88
CA MET A 65 -6.57 13.78 -29.56
C MET A 65 -5.57 14.91 -29.36
N TYR A 66 -4.35 14.75 -29.89
CA TYR A 66 -3.29 15.75 -29.82
C TYR A 66 -3.67 17.03 -30.60
N SER A 67 -4.15 16.90 -31.84
CA SER A 67 -4.60 18.03 -32.65
C SER A 67 -5.80 18.76 -32.04
N GLN A 68 -6.77 18.04 -31.47
CA GLN A 68 -7.88 18.66 -30.73
C GLN A 68 -7.38 19.42 -29.51
N ALA A 69 -6.47 18.82 -28.74
CA ALA A 69 -5.94 19.45 -27.55
C ALA A 69 -5.14 20.73 -27.86
N GLN A 70 -4.39 20.76 -28.97
CA GLN A 70 -3.76 21.97 -29.49
C GLN A 70 -4.81 23.02 -29.89
N LYS A 71 -5.84 22.63 -30.65
CA LYS A 71 -6.90 23.53 -31.12
C LYS A 71 -7.62 24.25 -29.97
N TYR A 72 -7.84 23.56 -28.86
CA TYR A 72 -8.49 24.12 -27.66
C TYR A 72 -7.50 24.65 -26.61
N SER A 73 -6.20 24.76 -26.92
CA SER A 73 -5.16 25.26 -26.01
C SER A 73 -5.11 24.54 -24.65
N LEU A 74 -5.34 23.22 -24.66
CA LEU A 74 -5.24 22.39 -23.45
C LEU A 74 -3.77 22.27 -23.01
N PRO A 75 -3.50 22.09 -21.70
CA PRO A 75 -2.13 21.96 -21.20
C PRO A 75 -1.48 20.64 -21.65
N MET A 76 -0.63 20.72 -22.67
CA MET A 76 0.04 19.57 -23.30
C MET A 76 1.37 19.17 -22.68
N THR A 77 2.04 20.08 -21.97
CA THR A 77 3.34 19.83 -21.34
C THR A 77 3.25 19.17 -19.97
N LYS A 78 2.04 18.87 -19.49
CA LYS A 78 1.83 18.37 -18.15
C LYS A 78 1.99 16.85 -18.11
N GLN A 79 2.89 16.38 -17.26
CA GLN A 79 2.92 14.98 -16.85
C GLN A 79 1.80 14.75 -15.84
N ASP A 80 0.93 13.79 -16.13
CA ASP A 80 -0.13 13.38 -15.24
C ASP A 80 0.18 11.99 -14.68
N THR A 81 0.13 11.86 -13.36
CA THR A 81 0.15 10.54 -12.71
C THR A 81 -1.26 9.98 -12.66
N LYS A 82 -1.50 8.83 -13.29
CA LYS A 82 -2.78 8.11 -13.26
C LYS A 82 -2.62 6.78 -12.54
N LEU A 83 -3.53 6.50 -11.61
CA LEU A 83 -3.68 5.16 -11.04
C LEU A 83 -4.38 4.26 -12.08
N THR A 84 -3.75 3.15 -12.44
CA THR A 84 -4.27 2.19 -13.42
C THR A 84 -4.05 0.75 -12.94
N THR A 85 -4.61 -0.20 -13.68
CA THR A 85 -4.42 -1.64 -13.49
C THR A 85 -3.77 -2.27 -14.72
N LEU A 86 -2.76 -3.11 -14.53
CA LEU A 86 -2.02 -3.79 -15.60
C LEU A 86 -1.97 -5.32 -15.40
N LEU A 87 -1.60 -6.03 -16.48
CA LEU A 87 -1.35 -7.48 -16.52
C LEU A 87 0.14 -7.83 -16.36
N ASP A 88 1.01 -6.84 -16.25
CA ASP A 88 2.41 -7.07 -15.96
C ASP A 88 3.00 -5.88 -15.20
N THR A 89 4.28 -6.03 -14.84
CA THR A 89 5.06 -4.97 -14.20
C THR A 89 5.58 -3.92 -15.20
N ASN A 90 5.20 -4.03 -16.47
CA ASN A 90 5.60 -3.18 -17.60
C ASN A 90 7.11 -2.92 -17.63
N GLY A 91 7.90 -4.00 -17.58
CA GLY A 91 9.35 -3.88 -17.66
C GLY A 91 10.05 -3.38 -16.38
N GLN A 92 9.31 -2.90 -15.38
CA GLN A 92 9.85 -2.17 -14.23
C GLN A 92 9.79 -2.98 -12.93
N PHE A 93 10.71 -2.68 -12.01
CA PHE A 93 10.67 -3.28 -10.67
C PHE A 93 9.61 -2.63 -9.80
N MET A 94 8.66 -3.43 -9.34
CA MET A 94 7.57 -2.99 -8.48
C MET A 94 7.69 -3.56 -7.08
N VAL A 95 7.20 -2.80 -6.10
CA VAL A 95 7.22 -3.20 -4.69
C VAL A 95 5.88 -3.83 -4.33
N PHE A 96 5.93 -5.07 -3.89
CA PHE A 96 4.77 -5.85 -3.46
C PHE A 96 4.90 -6.25 -2.00
N ASN A 97 3.76 -6.21 -1.31
CA ASN A 97 3.60 -6.84 -0.01
C ASN A 97 3.43 -8.37 -0.18
N ASN A 98 3.83 -9.17 0.80
CA ASN A 98 3.74 -10.64 0.78
C ASN A 98 2.36 -11.16 0.37
N TYR A 99 1.29 -10.70 1.03
CA TYR A 99 -0.07 -11.17 0.75
C TYR A 99 -0.53 -10.86 -0.67
N TYR A 100 -0.17 -9.67 -1.17
CA TYR A 100 -0.52 -9.26 -2.51
C TYR A 100 0.29 -10.03 -3.55
N LEU A 101 1.60 -10.21 -3.33
CA LEU A 101 2.45 -10.98 -4.22
C LEU A 101 2.05 -12.45 -4.28
N TRP A 102 1.73 -13.07 -3.14
CA TRP A 102 1.27 -14.45 -3.10
C TRP A 102 -0.05 -14.65 -3.83
N LEU A 103 -0.99 -13.70 -3.70
CA LEU A 103 -2.23 -13.70 -4.49
C LEU A 103 -1.92 -13.64 -5.99
N LEU A 104 -1.02 -12.75 -6.43
CA LEU A 104 -0.63 -12.68 -7.84
C LEU A 104 -0.04 -14.02 -8.31
N ILE A 105 0.85 -14.64 -7.52
CA ILE A 105 1.45 -15.94 -7.84
C ILE A 105 0.37 -17.03 -7.96
N ASP A 106 -0.62 -17.04 -7.06
CA ASP A 106 -1.74 -17.99 -7.11
C ASP A 106 -2.63 -17.79 -8.34
N LEU A 107 -2.58 -16.61 -8.97
CA LEU A 107 -3.24 -16.28 -10.24
C LEU A 107 -2.35 -16.54 -11.46
N SER A 108 -1.28 -17.31 -11.29
CA SER A 108 -0.28 -17.63 -12.33
C SER A 108 0.67 -16.49 -12.69
N PHE A 109 0.90 -15.52 -11.79
CA PHE A 109 1.93 -14.51 -12.00
C PHE A 109 3.32 -15.14 -11.95
N VAL A 110 4.11 -14.90 -13.01
CA VAL A 110 5.49 -15.40 -13.12
C VAL A 110 6.45 -14.27 -12.78
N ILE A 111 7.24 -14.46 -11.71
CA ILE A 111 8.33 -13.55 -11.37
C ILE A 111 9.52 -13.84 -12.29
N THR A 112 9.96 -12.83 -13.04
CA THR A 112 11.12 -12.93 -13.93
C THR A 112 12.41 -12.46 -13.29
N ASP A 113 12.32 -11.52 -12.37
CA ASP A 113 13.51 -10.92 -11.75
C ASP A 113 13.25 -10.47 -10.31
N TYR A 114 14.29 -10.57 -9.49
CA TYR A 114 14.28 -10.29 -8.05
C TYR A 114 15.30 -9.20 -7.75
N LYS A 115 14.85 -8.07 -7.20
CA LYS A 115 15.75 -6.95 -6.85
C LYS A 115 16.10 -6.89 -5.38
N ALA A 116 15.09 -6.99 -4.50
CA ALA A 116 15.31 -6.88 -3.07
C ALA A 116 14.13 -7.45 -2.28
N ILE A 117 14.39 -7.88 -1.04
CA ILE A 117 13.37 -8.23 -0.06
C ILE A 117 13.74 -7.69 1.32
N ALA A 118 12.73 -7.17 2.03
CA ALA A 118 12.81 -6.85 3.45
C ALA A 118 11.81 -7.74 4.21
N VAL A 119 12.30 -8.51 5.17
CA VAL A 119 11.50 -9.41 5.99
C VAL A 119 11.28 -8.80 7.37
N PHE A 120 10.09 -8.97 7.93
CA PHE A 120 9.64 -8.34 9.16
C PHE A 120 9.12 -9.37 10.16
N GLU A 121 9.34 -9.12 11.45
CA GLU A 121 8.69 -9.88 12.50
C GLU A 121 7.19 -9.56 12.57
N LYS A 122 6.37 -10.61 12.65
CA LYS A 122 4.92 -10.46 12.84
C LYS A 122 4.64 -9.75 14.15
N ASN A 123 3.86 -8.67 14.06
CA ASN A 123 3.40 -7.96 15.22
C ASN A 123 2.12 -8.59 15.78
N ALA A 124 2.22 -9.26 16.92
CA ALA A 124 1.10 -9.86 17.62
C ALA A 124 0.58 -9.01 18.80
N ALA A 125 1.21 -7.87 19.11
CA ALA A 125 0.86 -7.09 20.30
C ALA A 125 -0.57 -6.52 20.25
N TYR A 126 -1.08 -6.28 19.05
CA TYR A 126 -2.43 -5.75 18.83
C TYR A 126 -3.51 -6.84 18.76
N GLU A 127 -3.12 -8.10 18.61
CA GLU A 127 -4.04 -9.23 18.43
C GLU A 127 -5.02 -9.41 19.62
N PRO A 128 -4.58 -9.35 20.90
CA PRO A 128 -5.50 -9.52 22.02
C PRO A 128 -6.58 -8.44 22.06
N PHE A 129 -6.23 -7.20 21.73
CA PHE A 129 -7.18 -6.09 21.68
C PHE A 129 -8.24 -6.32 20.59
N VAL A 130 -7.80 -6.62 19.37
CA VAL A 130 -8.73 -6.87 18.24
C VAL A 130 -9.64 -8.05 18.53
N ARG A 131 -9.10 -9.14 19.08
CA ARG A 131 -9.87 -10.34 19.43
C ARG A 131 -10.96 -10.04 20.45
N THR A 132 -10.61 -9.32 21.53
CA THR A 132 -11.58 -8.91 22.56
C THR A 132 -12.66 -8.01 21.97
N MET A 133 -12.28 -6.97 21.22
CA MET A 133 -13.25 -6.03 20.65
C MET A 133 -14.17 -6.68 19.61
N MET A 134 -13.67 -7.62 18.81
CA MET A 134 -14.50 -8.38 17.87
C MET A 134 -15.45 -9.34 18.58
N ASN A 135 -15.01 -10.03 19.64
CA ASN A 135 -15.90 -10.89 20.42
C ASN A 135 -17.04 -10.08 21.04
N LEU A 136 -16.76 -8.89 21.61
CA LEU A 136 -17.78 -7.99 22.12
C LEU A 136 -18.74 -7.52 21.02
N ARG A 137 -18.23 -7.26 19.81
CA ARG A 137 -19.06 -6.90 18.66
C ARG A 137 -19.96 -8.06 18.22
N ILE A 138 -19.44 -9.29 18.17
CA ILE A 138 -20.23 -10.49 17.82
C ILE A 138 -21.36 -10.68 18.84
N GLN A 139 -21.05 -10.57 20.13
CA GLN A 139 -22.06 -10.64 21.19
C GLN A 139 -23.14 -9.55 21.05
N ALA A 140 -22.74 -8.32 20.70
CA ALA A 140 -23.69 -7.23 20.47
C ALA A 140 -24.60 -7.49 19.26
N ILE A 141 -24.06 -8.04 18.16
CA ILE A 141 -24.85 -8.43 16.97
C ILE A 141 -25.87 -9.51 17.34
N LEU A 142 -25.44 -10.55 18.05
CA LEU A 142 -26.31 -11.65 18.47
C LEU A 142 -27.41 -11.16 19.42
N ALA A 143 -27.12 -10.14 20.23
CA ALA A 143 -28.09 -9.51 21.13
C ALA A 143 -28.95 -8.41 20.47
N GLY A 144 -28.76 -8.13 19.16
CA GLY A 144 -29.46 -7.04 18.46
C GLY A 144 -29.15 -5.64 19.02
N SER A 145 -27.98 -5.45 19.63
CA SER A 145 -27.61 -4.22 20.34
C SER A 145 -26.85 -3.24 19.45
N SER A 146 -27.27 -1.97 19.48
CA SER A 146 -26.61 -0.85 18.77
C SER A 146 -25.13 -0.64 19.16
N LYS A 147 -24.67 -1.30 20.23
CA LYS A 147 -23.26 -1.33 20.65
C LYS A 147 -22.36 -1.84 19.52
N GLU A 148 -22.82 -2.70 18.62
CA GLU A 148 -21.98 -3.26 17.54
C GLU A 148 -21.30 -2.19 16.70
N LYS A 149 -21.99 -1.07 16.46
CA LYS A 149 -21.49 0.08 15.70
C LYS A 149 -20.37 0.78 16.46
N PHE A 150 -20.52 0.90 17.77
CA PHE A 150 -19.51 1.50 18.65
C PHE A 150 -18.24 0.65 18.71
N GLN A 151 -18.35 -0.68 18.85
CA GLN A 151 -17.17 -1.55 18.81
C GLN A 151 -16.49 -1.52 17.43
N LYS A 152 -17.25 -1.49 16.33
CA LYS A 152 -16.70 -1.29 14.98
C LYS A 152 -15.91 0.01 14.88
N LEU A 153 -16.48 1.11 15.40
CA LEU A 153 -15.83 2.42 15.39
C LEU A 153 -14.53 2.43 16.21
N ILE A 154 -14.54 1.82 17.39
CA ILE A 154 -13.34 1.67 18.22
C ILE A 154 -12.25 0.92 17.44
N ILE A 155 -12.56 -0.22 16.82
CA ILE A 155 -11.60 -1.03 16.06
C ILE A 155 -11.00 -0.21 14.90
N ASN A 156 -11.84 0.51 14.16
CA ASN A 156 -11.38 1.33 13.03
C ASN A 156 -10.53 2.52 13.49
N ALA A 157 -10.92 3.20 14.59
CA ALA A 157 -10.20 4.36 15.11
C ALA A 157 -8.84 3.99 15.71
N SER A 158 -8.80 2.92 16.49
CA SER A 158 -7.57 2.39 17.10
C SER A 158 -6.54 1.96 16.05
N GLN A 159 -6.98 1.44 14.90
CA GLN A 159 -6.11 1.15 13.76
C GLN A 159 -5.47 2.40 13.16
N GLY A 160 -6.24 3.48 12.99
CA GLY A 160 -5.72 4.77 12.50
C GLY A 160 -4.66 5.34 13.45
N TYR A 161 -4.91 5.30 14.75
CA TYR A 161 -3.96 5.75 15.77
C TYR A 161 -2.69 4.91 15.80
N TYR A 162 -2.83 3.58 15.70
CA TYR A 162 -1.73 2.64 15.62
C TYR A 162 -0.82 2.93 14.41
N THR A 163 -1.42 3.15 13.23
CA THR A 163 -0.73 3.36 11.96
C THR A 163 -0.07 4.75 11.84
N LEU A 164 -0.59 5.75 12.54
CA LEU A 164 -0.11 7.14 12.48
C LEU A 164 0.85 7.51 13.62
N ASN A 165 1.25 6.55 14.46
CA ASN A 165 2.11 6.86 15.61
C ASN A 165 3.52 7.33 15.21
N THR A 166 3.77 8.64 15.23
CA THR A 166 5.06 9.24 14.86
C THR A 166 6.08 9.26 16.01
N GLU A 167 5.85 8.51 17.09
CA GLU A 167 6.69 8.43 18.31
C GLU A 167 8.21 8.36 18.09
N LYS A 168 8.67 7.71 17.01
CA LYS A 168 10.10 7.54 16.71
C LYS A 168 10.70 8.68 15.88
N PHE A 169 9.87 9.62 15.40
CA PHE A 169 10.34 10.77 14.64
C PHE A 169 10.38 12.00 15.53
N VAL A 170 11.58 12.52 15.70
CA VAL A 170 11.81 13.81 16.29
C VAL A 170 11.12 14.88 15.43
N LYS A 171 10.17 15.63 16.01
CA LYS A 171 9.54 16.75 15.30
C LYS A 171 10.50 17.94 15.32
N MET A 172 11.14 18.19 14.19
CA MET A 172 11.99 19.38 13.98
C MET A 172 11.17 20.46 13.29
N LYS A 173 11.24 21.69 13.81
CA LYS A 173 10.71 22.89 13.16
C LYS A 173 11.86 23.80 12.77
N PHE A 174 11.83 24.35 11.56
CA PHE A 174 12.73 25.44 11.17
C PHE A 174 12.06 26.75 11.51
N LEU A 175 12.68 27.52 12.40
CA LEU A 175 12.13 28.76 12.95
C LEU A 175 13.14 29.89 12.80
N ASP A 176 12.63 31.12 12.70
CA ASP A 176 13.41 32.34 12.80
C ASP A 176 13.82 32.62 14.27
N LYS A 177 14.58 33.69 14.52
CA LYS A 177 15.02 34.02 15.89
C LYS A 177 13.86 34.14 16.88
N THR A 178 12.80 34.82 16.48
CA THR A 178 11.63 35.09 17.33
C THR A 178 10.85 33.80 17.61
N GLY A 179 10.57 33.00 16.59
CA GLY A 179 9.89 31.71 16.75
C GLY A 179 10.73 30.71 17.53
N THR A 180 12.06 30.76 17.40
CA THR A 180 13.00 29.92 18.16
C THR A 180 12.96 30.23 19.64
N PHE A 181 12.95 31.52 20.01
CA PHE A 181 12.86 31.96 21.40
C PHE A 181 11.58 31.42 22.07
N ILE A 182 10.43 31.58 21.41
CA ILE A 182 9.14 31.04 21.90
C ILE A 182 9.20 29.52 22.02
N ALA A 183 9.76 28.83 21.03
CA ALA A 183 9.82 27.37 21.02
C ALA A 183 10.81 26.80 22.06
N GLN A 184 11.86 27.54 22.44
CA GLN A 184 12.78 27.17 23.52
C GLN A 184 12.11 27.19 24.90
N HIS A 185 11.17 28.12 25.10
CA HIS A 185 10.41 28.21 26.35
C HIS A 185 9.21 27.24 26.42
N HIS A 186 8.94 26.48 25.35
CA HIS A 186 7.88 25.48 25.37
C HIS A 186 8.32 24.26 26.20
N PRO A 187 7.48 23.70 27.09
CA PRO A 187 7.85 22.58 27.98
C PRO A 187 8.21 21.27 27.26
N ASN A 188 7.96 21.22 25.95
CA ASN A 188 8.32 20.09 25.09
C ASN A 188 9.62 20.34 24.30
N HIS A 189 10.33 21.44 24.53
CA HIS A 189 11.61 21.68 23.89
C HIS A 189 12.62 20.60 24.28
N ILE A 190 13.44 20.17 23.31
CA ILE A 190 14.54 19.21 23.53
C ILE A 190 15.89 19.88 23.26
N GLY A 191 15.99 20.60 22.14
CA GLY A 191 17.27 21.15 21.69
C GLY A 191 17.10 22.09 20.51
N THR A 192 18.05 22.99 20.32
CA THR A 192 18.07 23.94 19.21
C THR A 192 19.42 23.89 18.54
N ARG A 193 19.45 23.80 17.22
CA ARG A 193 20.68 23.89 16.41
C ARG A 193 20.56 25.06 15.44
N ARG A 194 21.53 25.97 15.47
CA ARG A 194 21.61 27.05 14.49
C ARG A 194 22.05 26.49 13.14
N ILE A 195 21.31 26.83 12.08
CA ILE A 195 21.60 26.43 10.70
C ILE A 195 22.15 27.62 9.91
N SER A 196 21.61 28.82 10.13
CA SER A 196 22.05 30.07 9.47
C SER A 196 21.92 31.29 10.39
N ALA A 197 22.12 32.51 9.87
CA ALA A 197 22.01 33.75 10.65
C ALA A 197 20.62 33.99 11.26
N ASN A 198 19.56 33.56 10.57
CA ASN A 198 18.18 33.76 11.00
C ASN A 198 17.32 32.49 10.90
N THR A 199 17.93 31.30 10.89
CA THR A 199 17.21 30.03 10.81
C THR A 199 17.80 29.01 11.78
N PHE A 200 16.93 28.44 12.60
CA PHE A 200 17.27 27.45 13.62
C PHE A 200 16.39 26.23 13.47
N ALA A 201 16.99 25.06 13.61
CA ALA A 201 16.26 23.81 13.75
C ALA A 201 15.96 23.61 15.24
N VAL A 202 14.68 23.66 15.61
CA VAL A 202 14.21 23.44 16.99
C VAL A 202 13.56 22.07 17.09
N GLN A 203 14.06 21.30 18.05
CA GLN A 203 13.62 19.95 18.36
C GLN A 203 12.53 19.97 19.43
N ILE A 204 11.38 19.36 19.16
CA ILE A 204 10.24 19.32 20.08
C ILE A 204 9.84 17.88 20.35
N LYS A 205 9.66 17.53 21.63
CA LYS A 205 9.11 16.28 22.13
C LYS A 205 7.61 16.21 21.81
N PRO A 206 7.15 15.25 21.00
CA PRO A 206 5.71 15.06 20.82
C PRO A 206 5.05 14.65 22.14
N LYS A 207 3.81 15.10 22.40
CA LYS A 207 2.97 14.55 23.49
C LYS A 207 2.55 13.14 23.05
N THR A 208 2.78 12.12 23.88
CA THR A 208 2.75 10.70 23.48
C THR A 208 1.59 9.91 24.11
N ALA A 209 1.19 8.83 23.43
CA ALA A 209 0.48 7.68 23.98
C ALA A 209 1.14 6.41 23.40
N THR A 210 1.87 5.68 24.25
CA THR A 210 2.83 4.62 23.89
C THR A 210 2.29 3.56 22.92
N CYS A 211 2.82 3.50 21.70
CA CYS A 211 2.58 2.40 20.75
C CYS A 211 3.71 2.27 19.71
N PHE A 212 4.55 1.24 19.82
CA PHE A 212 5.86 1.16 19.16
C PHE A 212 5.92 0.93 17.63
N THR A 213 4.81 0.95 16.88
CA THR A 213 4.81 0.60 15.44
C THR A 213 3.71 1.25 14.62
N SER A 214 4.08 2.16 13.70
CA SER A 214 3.11 2.93 12.91
C SER A 214 3.21 2.75 11.40
N LEU A 215 4.33 3.13 10.79
CA LEU A 215 4.45 3.16 9.33
C LEU A 215 4.52 1.76 8.70
N GLN A 216 5.22 0.83 9.34
CA GLN A 216 5.38 -0.54 8.83
C GLN A 216 4.03 -1.26 8.76
N SER A 217 3.25 -1.23 9.84
CA SER A 217 1.93 -1.86 9.89
C SER A 217 0.94 -1.24 8.88
N GLY A 218 1.04 0.07 8.63
CA GLY A 218 0.24 0.75 7.61
C GLY A 218 0.45 0.21 6.19
N ILE A 219 1.70 -0.09 5.82
CA ILE A 219 2.03 -0.63 4.48
C ILE A 219 1.34 -1.98 4.26
N PHE A 220 1.34 -2.85 5.29
CA PHE A 220 0.68 -4.15 5.19
C PHE A 220 -0.84 -4.01 5.10
N ILE A 221 -1.44 -3.12 5.90
CA ILE A 221 -2.89 -2.89 5.94
C ILE A 221 -3.42 -2.33 4.62
N LEU A 222 -2.81 -1.27 4.09
CA LEU A 222 -3.29 -0.62 2.86
C LEU A 222 -3.17 -1.55 1.65
N ASN A 223 -2.10 -2.37 1.59
CA ASN A 223 -1.98 -3.38 0.54
C ASN A 223 -2.90 -4.58 0.76
N ASN A 224 -3.29 -4.91 2.00
CA ASN A 224 -4.31 -5.92 2.27
C ASN A 224 -5.69 -5.49 1.77
N ALA A 225 -5.99 -4.18 1.72
CA ALA A 225 -7.22 -3.69 1.08
C ALA A 225 -7.26 -4.02 -0.42
N LYS A 226 -6.13 -3.89 -1.13
CA LYS A 226 -6.01 -4.31 -2.54
C LYS A 226 -6.23 -5.81 -2.69
N GLN A 227 -5.62 -6.61 -1.81
CA GLN A 227 -5.83 -8.07 -1.79
C GLN A 227 -7.30 -8.43 -1.56
N TRP A 228 -7.96 -7.81 -0.57
CA TRP A 228 -9.36 -8.06 -0.28
C TRP A 228 -10.27 -7.70 -1.46
N TYR A 229 -10.03 -6.56 -2.10
CA TYR A 229 -10.75 -6.14 -3.29
C TYR A 229 -10.59 -7.13 -4.45
N LEU A 230 -9.37 -7.57 -4.72
CA LEU A 230 -9.10 -8.57 -5.77
C LEU A 230 -9.76 -9.92 -5.46
N ASN A 231 -9.66 -10.39 -4.22
CA ASN A 231 -10.33 -11.61 -3.78
C ASN A 231 -11.85 -11.51 -3.93
N TYR A 232 -12.44 -10.37 -3.54
CA TYR A 232 -13.87 -10.13 -3.69
C TYR A 232 -14.30 -10.19 -5.15
N ILE A 233 -13.58 -9.50 -6.04
CA ILE A 233 -13.88 -9.50 -7.47
C ILE A 233 -13.70 -10.88 -8.08
N GLN A 234 -12.68 -11.63 -7.68
CA GLN A 234 -12.47 -12.98 -8.18
C GLN A 234 -13.58 -13.93 -7.75
N LEU A 235 -13.97 -13.90 -6.48
CA LEU A 235 -15.11 -14.67 -5.98
C LEU A 235 -16.38 -14.27 -6.72
N TYR A 236 -16.62 -12.98 -6.91
CA TYR A 236 -17.76 -12.48 -7.66
C TYR A 236 -17.76 -12.99 -9.10
N ILE A 237 -16.64 -12.92 -9.81
CA ILE A 237 -16.51 -13.43 -11.19
C ILE A 237 -16.71 -14.94 -11.23
N GLN A 238 -16.14 -15.70 -10.30
CA GLN A 238 -16.35 -17.15 -10.22
C GLN A 238 -17.81 -17.51 -10.00
N MET A 239 -18.52 -16.78 -9.15
CA MET A 239 -19.96 -16.97 -8.91
C MET A 239 -20.83 -16.50 -10.10
N SER A 240 -20.34 -15.54 -10.89
CA SER A 240 -21.08 -14.94 -12.00
C SER A 240 -20.79 -15.58 -13.35
N ARG A 241 -19.85 -16.53 -13.45
CA ARG A 241 -19.59 -17.27 -14.69
C ARG A 241 -20.75 -18.24 -14.95
N PRO A 242 -21.55 -18.04 -16.01
CA PRO A 242 -22.51 -19.06 -16.42
C PRO A 242 -21.74 -20.33 -16.80
N GLN A 243 -22.21 -21.50 -16.35
CA GLN A 243 -21.70 -22.77 -16.84
C GLN A 243 -21.89 -22.80 -18.37
N THR A 244 -20.77 -22.85 -19.11
CA THR A 244 -20.68 -23.03 -20.57
C THR A 244 -21.43 -22.02 -21.45
N ILE A 245 -20.68 -21.08 -22.03
CA ILE A 245 -21.01 -20.54 -23.37
C ILE A 245 -20.06 -21.22 -24.35
N SER A 246 -20.53 -22.30 -24.98
CA SER A 246 -19.88 -22.86 -26.16
C SER A 246 -20.07 -21.88 -27.31
N PHE A 247 -19.00 -21.22 -27.73
CA PHE A 247 -19.01 -20.54 -29.02
C PHE A 247 -18.96 -21.60 -30.12
N CYS A 248 -20.14 -21.94 -30.66
CA CYS A 248 -20.25 -22.66 -31.91
C CYS A 248 -19.67 -21.76 -33.00
N SER A 249 -18.55 -22.18 -33.60
CA SER A 249 -17.98 -21.50 -34.76
C SER A 249 -18.94 -21.69 -35.95
N CYS A 250 -19.67 -20.65 -36.34
CA CYS A 250 -20.21 -20.61 -37.71
C CYS A 250 -19.03 -20.39 -38.67
N ARG A 251 -18.72 -21.42 -39.45
CA ARG A 251 -17.86 -21.31 -40.63
C ARG A 251 -18.67 -20.72 -41.78
N TYR A 252 -18.07 -19.70 -42.39
CA TYR A 252 -18.41 -18.96 -43.62
C TYR A 252 -19.68 -18.11 -43.57
#